data_AF-A0A438CZP6-F1
#
_entry.id   AF-A0A438CZP6-F1
#
_cell.length_a   1.000
_cell.length_b   1.000
_cell.length_c   1.000
_cell.angle_alpha   90.00
_cell.angle_beta   90.00
_cell.angle_gamma   90.00
#
_symmetry.space_group_name_H-M   'P 1'
#
loop_
_entity.id
_entity.type
_entity.pdbx_description
1 polymer ?
#
loop_
_entity_poly.entity_id
_entity_poly.type
_entity_poly.pdbx_seq_one_letter_code
_entity_poly.pdbx_strand_id
1 'polypeptide(L)'
;MERKAHLVKWEVVCGDKVNGGLGIRKFTIMNKALLGKWTWRFASDKEALWKQVLVAKYGQEDYGWRTKKAVGACGVGVWKEILKEAGWCWDKMVFNVGKGNKIRLWTDVWCGDSALSQRFPHLYILAANRNAIVEDLWDQNVGEGG
;
A
#
# COMPACT_ATOMS: atom_id res chain seq x y z
N MET A 1 11.12 -47.47 -23.17
CA MET A 1 9.83 -46.77 -23.36
C MET A 1 9.93 -45.45 -22.61
N GLU A 2 10.25 -44.35 -23.29
CA GLU A 2 10.31 -43.04 -22.62
C GLU A 2 8.90 -42.50 -22.41
N ARG A 3 8.51 -42.25 -21.15
CA ARG A 3 7.25 -41.56 -20.83
C ARG A 3 7.45 -40.06 -21.03
N LYS A 4 6.75 -39.49 -22.01
CA LYS A 4 6.69 -38.02 -22.16
C LYS A 4 5.88 -37.42 -21.02
N ALA A 5 6.47 -36.44 -20.33
CA ALA A 5 5.75 -35.66 -19.33
C ALA A 5 4.71 -34.77 -20.04
N HIS A 6 3.44 -34.89 -19.62
CA HIS A 6 2.38 -33.99 -20.07
C HIS A 6 2.36 -32.75 -19.16
N LEU A 7 2.71 -31.59 -19.72
CA LEU A 7 2.69 -30.34 -18.99
C LEU A 7 1.25 -29.85 -18.85
N VAL A 8 0.87 -29.45 -17.64
CA VAL A 8 -0.42 -28.84 -17.32
C VAL A 8 -0.21 -27.34 -17.11
N LYS A 9 -1.18 -26.52 -17.56
CA LYS A 9 -1.14 -25.07 -17.33
C LYS A 9 -1.11 -24.76 -15.84
N TRP A 10 -0.26 -23.82 -15.44
CA TRP A 10 -0.05 -23.46 -14.04
C TRP A 10 -1.34 -22.93 -13.37
N GLU A 11 -2.19 -22.25 -14.13
CA GLU A 11 -3.48 -21.74 -13.66
C GLU A 11 -4.42 -22.87 -13.21
N VAL A 12 -4.38 -24.01 -13.90
CA VAL A 12 -5.19 -25.21 -13.56
C VAL A 12 -4.63 -25.86 -12.31
N VAL A 13 -3.30 -25.98 -12.23
CA VAL A 13 -2.60 -26.50 -11.04
C VAL A 13 -2.93 -25.67 -9.78
N CYS A 14 -2.97 -24.34 -9.92
CA CYS A 14 -3.33 -23.42 -8.83
C CYS A 14 -4.83 -23.35 -8.51
N GLY A 15 -5.70 -24.00 -9.29
CA GLY A 15 -7.14 -24.02 -9.05
C GLY A 15 -7.50 -24.75 -7.75
N ASP A 16 -8.71 -24.51 -7.24
CA ASP A 16 -9.20 -25.17 -6.03
C ASP A 16 -9.32 -26.69 -6.21
N LYS A 17 -9.08 -27.45 -5.14
CA LYS A 17 -9.21 -28.91 -5.15
C LYS A 17 -10.61 -29.39 -5.52
N VAL A 18 -11.64 -28.63 -5.11
CA VAL A 18 -13.05 -28.91 -5.47
C VAL A 18 -13.30 -28.76 -6.97
N ASN A 19 -12.53 -27.90 -7.65
CA ASN A 19 -12.63 -27.64 -9.07
C ASN A 19 -11.56 -28.40 -9.89
N GLY A 20 -10.95 -29.44 -9.32
CA GLY A 20 -9.97 -30.29 -10.01
C GLY A 20 -8.53 -29.75 -10.07
N GLY A 21 -8.21 -28.67 -9.35
CA GLY A 21 -6.84 -28.18 -9.20
C GLY A 21 -6.11 -28.78 -7.99
N LEU A 22 -4.86 -28.38 -7.76
CA LEU A 22 -4.07 -28.85 -6.61
C LEU A 22 -4.18 -27.94 -5.38
N GLY A 23 -4.84 -26.79 -5.50
CA GLY A 23 -4.95 -25.77 -4.43
C GLY A 23 -3.62 -25.07 -4.13
N ILE A 24 -2.66 -25.10 -5.06
CA ILE A 24 -1.36 -24.47 -4.90
C ILE A 24 -1.51 -22.95 -5.08
N ARG A 25 -0.92 -22.16 -4.18
CA ARG A 25 -0.99 -20.69 -4.29
C ARG A 25 -0.28 -20.20 -5.55
N LYS A 26 -0.91 -19.26 -6.26
CA LYS A 26 -0.33 -18.59 -7.42
C LYS A 26 0.95 -17.86 -7.01
N PHE A 27 2.09 -18.26 -7.58
CA PHE A 27 3.40 -17.66 -7.30
C PHE A 27 3.42 -16.16 -7.61
N THR A 28 2.67 -15.71 -8.61
CA THR A 28 2.53 -14.29 -8.96
C THR A 28 1.97 -13.46 -7.80
N ILE A 29 0.91 -13.92 -7.15
CA ILE A 29 0.30 -13.23 -5.99
C ILE A 29 1.26 -13.26 -4.80
N MET A 30 1.90 -14.41 -4.57
CA MET A 30 2.86 -14.56 -3.47
C MET A 30 4.05 -13.61 -3.63
N ASN A 31 4.60 -13.51 -4.84
CA ASN A 31 5.70 -12.61 -5.14
C ASN A 31 5.29 -11.13 -4.95
N LYS A 32 4.10 -10.73 -5.43
CA LYS A 32 3.55 -9.39 -5.20
C LYS A 32 3.43 -9.08 -3.70
N ALA A 33 2.92 -10.01 -2.91
CA ALA A 33 2.82 -9.85 -1.45
C ALA A 33 4.19 -9.72 -0.77
N LEU A 34 5.18 -10.51 -1.20
CA LEU A 34 6.54 -10.45 -0.67
C LEU A 34 7.26 -9.14 -1.01
N LEU A 35 7.06 -8.61 -2.22
CA LEU A 35 7.54 -7.28 -2.60
C LEU A 35 6.80 -6.19 -1.83
N GLY A 36 5.47 -6.28 -1.76
CA GLY A 36 4.61 -5.36 -1.02
C GLY A 36 4.94 -5.28 0.47
N LYS A 37 5.41 -6.38 1.09
CA LYS A 37 5.92 -6.37 2.47
C LYS A 37 6.98 -5.30 2.70
N TRP A 38 7.85 -5.05 1.71
CA TRP A 38 8.88 -4.01 1.84
C TRP A 38 8.31 -2.60 1.71
N THR A 39 7.30 -2.40 0.86
CA THR A 39 6.54 -1.14 0.81
C THR A 39 5.86 -0.87 2.16
N TRP A 40 5.20 -1.87 2.75
CA TRP A 40 4.61 -1.79 4.08
C TRP A 40 5.65 -1.41 5.14
N ARG A 41 6.79 -2.13 5.17
CA ARG A 41 7.87 -1.83 6.12
C ARG A 41 8.41 -0.42 5.95
N PHE A 42 8.53 0.09 4.73
CA PHE A 42 8.99 1.46 4.51
C PHE A 42 8.01 2.47 5.14
N ALA A 43 6.70 2.25 4.99
CA ALA A 43 5.69 3.11 5.58
C ALA A 43 5.66 2.99 7.12
N SER A 44 5.72 1.77 7.66
CA SER A 44 5.49 1.50 9.09
C SER A 44 6.72 1.69 9.98
N ASP A 45 7.92 1.37 9.47
CA ASP A 45 9.16 1.37 10.25
C ASP A 45 9.75 2.79 10.29
N LYS A 46 9.94 3.36 11.48
CA LYS A 46 10.31 4.77 11.64
C LYS A 46 11.82 5.00 11.58
N GLU A 47 12.62 4.06 12.06
CA GLU A 47 14.02 4.31 12.42
C GLU A 47 15.03 3.35 11.76
N ALA A 48 14.57 2.47 10.88
CA ALA A 48 15.49 1.53 10.25
C ALA A 48 16.52 2.20 9.32
N LEU A 49 17.79 1.84 9.48
CA LEU A 49 18.90 2.40 8.69
C LEU A 49 18.71 2.24 7.17
N TRP A 50 18.21 1.08 6.73
CA TRP A 50 17.94 0.83 5.31
C TRP A 50 16.92 1.82 4.73
N LYS A 51 15.93 2.25 5.54
CA LYS A 51 14.98 3.29 5.16
C LYS A 51 15.69 4.62 5.01
N GLN A 52 16.55 5.02 5.95
CA GLN A 52 17.30 6.28 5.85
C GLN A 52 18.16 6.34 4.58
N VAL A 53 18.82 5.24 4.21
CA VAL A 53 19.58 5.12 2.95
C VAL A 53 18.67 5.33 1.74
N LEU A 54 17.47 4.73 1.73
CA LEU A 54 16.51 4.92 0.65
C LEU A 54 15.97 6.35 0.60
N VAL A 55 15.72 6.97 1.75
CA VAL A 55 15.30 8.38 1.85
C VAL A 55 16.38 9.30 1.31
N ALA A 56 17.64 9.08 1.67
CA ALA A 56 18.77 9.87 1.17
C ALA A 56 18.93 9.71 -0.35
N LYS A 57 18.71 8.49 -0.87
CA LYS A 57 18.88 8.18 -2.30
C LYS A 57 17.72 8.64 -3.18
N TYR A 58 16.49 8.46 -2.73
CA TYR A 58 15.28 8.66 -3.55
C TYR A 58 14.40 9.83 -3.07
N GLY A 59 14.61 10.34 -1.87
CA GLY A 59 13.70 11.27 -1.22
C GLY A 59 12.39 10.61 -0.76
N GLN A 60 11.50 11.42 -0.16
CA GLN A 60 10.20 11.00 0.34
C GLN A 60 9.05 11.86 -0.19
N GLU A 61 7.87 11.27 -0.22
CA GLU A 61 6.58 11.90 -0.51
C GLU A 61 5.50 11.36 0.43
N ASP A 62 4.26 11.88 0.29
CA ASP A 62 3.10 11.47 1.09
C ASP A 62 3.39 11.46 2.60
N TYR A 63 3.82 12.59 3.16
CA TYR A 63 4.14 12.72 4.60
C TYR A 63 5.16 11.70 5.15
N GLY A 64 6.00 11.17 4.25
CA GLY A 64 7.05 10.19 4.58
C GLY A 64 6.59 8.74 4.49
N TRP A 65 5.39 8.47 3.99
CA TRP A 65 4.90 7.10 3.78
C TRP A 65 5.54 6.41 2.58
N ARG A 66 6.01 7.17 1.59
CA ARG A 66 6.55 6.62 0.35
C ARG A 66 7.86 7.28 -0.06
N THR A 67 8.71 6.53 -0.77
CA THR A 67 9.82 7.13 -1.51
C THR A 67 9.30 7.77 -2.79
N LYS A 68 9.94 8.83 -3.26
CA LYS A 68 9.63 9.35 -4.60
C LYS A 68 9.94 8.30 -5.68
N LYS A 69 9.27 8.39 -6.83
CA LYS A 69 9.56 7.52 -7.97
C LYS A 69 11.04 7.64 -8.38
N ALA A 70 11.69 6.50 -8.59
CA ALA A 70 13.06 6.45 -9.09
C ALA A 70 13.10 6.88 -10.56
N VAL A 71 13.59 8.10 -10.83
CA VAL A 71 13.77 8.63 -12.19
C VAL A 71 15.25 8.52 -12.61
N GLY A 72 15.49 8.18 -13.89
CA GLY A 72 16.84 8.16 -14.49
C GLY A 72 17.74 7.00 -14.06
N ALA A 73 19.07 7.25 -14.03
CA ALA A 73 20.12 6.26 -13.75
C ALA A 73 20.12 5.74 -12.30
N CYS A 74 19.35 6.35 -11.39
CA CYS A 74 19.10 5.83 -10.03
C CYS A 74 18.29 4.51 -10.00
N GLY A 75 18.08 3.88 -11.16
CA GLY A 75 16.96 2.98 -11.44
C GLY A 75 17.31 1.60 -12.00
N VAL A 76 18.42 1.00 -11.60
CA VAL A 76 18.68 -0.44 -11.78
C VAL A 76 19.01 -1.04 -10.42
N GLY A 77 17.97 -1.32 -9.63
CA GLY A 77 18.17 -1.87 -8.29
C GLY A 77 16.89 -2.46 -7.72
N VAL A 78 17.07 -3.33 -6.73
CA VAL A 78 16.00 -4.08 -6.07
C VAL A 78 14.84 -3.18 -5.62
N TRP A 79 15.14 -1.97 -5.13
CA TRP A 79 14.11 -1.02 -4.70
C TRP A 79 13.18 -0.57 -5.83
N LYS A 80 13.69 -0.36 -7.05
CA LYS A 80 12.85 0.02 -8.18
C LYS A 80 11.88 -1.10 -8.56
N GLU A 81 12.32 -2.35 -8.50
CA GLU A 81 11.46 -3.52 -8.76
C GLU A 81 10.39 -3.67 -7.67
N ILE A 82 10.72 -3.41 -6.41
CA ILE A 82 9.73 -3.32 -5.31
C ILE A 82 8.70 -2.22 -5.60
N LEU A 83 9.15 -1.04 -6.05
CA LEU A 83 8.26 0.09 -6.35
C LEU A 83 7.29 -0.18 -7.51
N LYS A 84 7.57 -1.13 -8.41
CA LYS A 84 6.61 -1.53 -9.46
C LYS A 84 5.34 -2.14 -8.89
N GLU A 85 5.44 -2.84 -7.75
CA GLU A 85 4.31 -3.48 -7.08
C GLU A 85 3.75 -2.64 -5.92
N ALA A 86 4.35 -1.48 -5.63
CA ALA A 86 3.94 -0.62 -4.52
C ALA A 86 2.49 -0.13 -4.64
N GLY A 87 2.01 0.15 -5.85
CA GLY A 87 0.62 0.57 -6.10
C GLY A 87 -0.38 -0.53 -5.70
N TRP A 88 -0.18 -1.75 -6.20
CA TRP A 88 -1.00 -2.91 -5.82
C TRP A 88 -1.01 -3.13 -4.30
N CYS A 89 0.15 -2.97 -3.66
CA CYS A 89 0.23 -3.14 -2.22
C CYS A 89 -0.51 -2.03 -1.48
N TRP A 90 -0.40 -0.78 -1.94
CA TRP A 90 -1.04 0.37 -1.31
C TRP A 90 -2.55 0.29 -1.33
N ASP A 91 -3.13 -0.20 -2.44
CA ASP A 91 -4.57 -0.42 -2.57
C ASP A 91 -5.12 -1.47 -1.59
N LYS A 92 -4.25 -2.19 -0.89
CA LYS A 92 -4.57 -3.18 0.14
C LYS A 92 -4.18 -2.73 1.55
N MET A 93 -3.72 -1.50 1.72
CA MET A 93 -3.37 -0.91 3.02
C MET A 93 -4.49 0.01 3.51
N VAL A 94 -4.66 0.05 4.84
CA VAL A 94 -5.54 1.00 5.52
C VAL A 94 -4.71 1.72 6.57
N PHE A 95 -4.95 3.03 6.72
CA PHE A 95 -4.32 3.83 7.74
C PHE A 95 -5.03 3.72 9.07
N ASN A 96 -4.26 3.53 10.14
CA ASN A 96 -4.73 3.76 11.50
C ASN A 96 -4.37 5.20 11.90
N VAL A 97 -5.37 5.98 12.31
CA VAL A 97 -5.26 7.44 12.49
C VAL A 97 -4.11 7.85 13.39
N GLY A 98 -3.98 7.23 14.57
CA GLY A 98 -2.99 7.65 15.56
C GLY A 98 -3.13 9.14 15.87
N LYS A 99 -2.06 9.93 15.63
CA LYS A 99 -2.07 11.40 15.80
C LYS A 99 -2.77 12.17 14.67
N GLY A 100 -3.08 11.53 13.55
CA GLY A 100 -3.71 12.19 12.40
C GLY A 100 -2.80 13.12 11.57
N ASN A 101 -1.56 13.36 12.01
CA ASN A 101 -0.66 14.36 11.42
C ASN A 101 -0.02 13.99 10.08
N LYS A 102 -0.39 12.85 9.50
CA LYS A 102 0.15 12.30 8.25
C LYS A 102 -0.91 11.70 7.34
N ILE A 103 -2.19 11.87 7.68
CA ILE A 103 -3.31 11.23 6.98
C ILE A 103 -4.20 12.35 6.47
N ARG A 104 -4.41 12.40 5.16
CA ARG A 104 -5.35 13.34 4.54
C ARG A 104 -6.77 12.90 4.85
N LEU A 105 -7.58 13.82 5.38
CA LEU A 105 -8.94 13.52 5.79
C LEU A 105 -9.75 12.90 4.64
N TRP A 106 -9.70 13.54 3.47
CA TRP A 106 -10.61 13.25 2.37
C TRP A 106 -10.15 12.14 1.43
N THR A 107 -8.84 12.02 1.20
CA THR A 107 -8.30 11.20 0.10
C THR A 107 -7.69 9.89 0.58
N ASP A 108 -7.24 9.82 1.83
CA ASP A 108 -6.64 8.60 2.37
C ASP A 108 -7.73 7.66 2.92
N VAL A 109 -7.48 6.35 2.83
CA VAL A 109 -8.37 5.33 3.41
C VAL A 109 -7.98 5.08 4.85
N TRP A 110 -8.68 5.72 5.77
CA TRP A 110 -8.48 5.59 7.21
C TRP A 110 -9.77 5.33 8.00
N CYS A 111 -10.94 5.46 7.34
CA CYS A 111 -12.26 5.27 7.94
C CYS A 111 -13.13 4.37 7.03
N GLY A 112 -13.08 3.06 7.29
CA GLY A 112 -13.70 2.03 6.47
C GLY A 112 -12.85 1.65 5.25
N ASP A 113 -13.52 1.30 4.15
CA ASP A 113 -12.87 0.60 3.03
C ASP A 113 -12.55 1.51 1.83
N SER A 114 -12.92 2.78 1.91
CA SER A 114 -12.77 3.75 0.82
C SER A 114 -12.58 5.17 1.36
N ALA A 115 -11.98 6.05 0.57
CA ALA A 115 -11.74 7.44 0.94
C ALA A 115 -13.05 8.20 1.18
N LEU A 116 -13.05 9.16 2.11
CA LEU A 116 -14.26 9.96 2.41
C LEU A 116 -14.75 10.76 1.21
N SER A 117 -13.83 11.21 0.34
CA SER A 117 -14.16 11.87 -0.93
C SER A 117 -14.97 10.99 -1.89
N GLN A 118 -14.80 9.67 -1.83
CA GLN A 118 -15.56 8.72 -2.65
C GLN A 118 -16.91 8.40 -2.02
N ARG A 119 -16.99 8.31 -0.68
CA ARG A 119 -18.23 8.04 0.07
C ARG A 119 -19.16 9.25 0.09
N PHE A 120 -18.60 10.46 0.15
CA PHE A 120 -19.32 11.71 0.30
C PHE A 120 -18.85 12.76 -0.74
N PRO A 121 -19.07 12.51 -2.04
CA PRO A 121 -18.54 13.36 -3.12
C PRO A 121 -19.08 14.80 -3.07
N HIS A 122 -20.35 14.98 -2.69
CA HIS A 122 -20.96 16.31 -2.56
C HIS A 122 -20.32 17.12 -1.42
N LEU A 123 -20.09 16.51 -0.26
CA LEU A 123 -19.41 17.17 0.86
C LEU A 123 -17.97 17.50 0.49
N TYR A 124 -17.28 16.62 -0.22
CA TYR A 124 -15.91 16.86 -0.68
C TYR A 124 -15.79 18.05 -1.63
N ILE A 125 -16.75 18.22 -2.55
CA ILE A 125 -16.78 19.38 -3.46
C ILE A 125 -16.97 20.68 -2.67
N LEU A 126 -17.82 20.66 -1.64
CA LEU A 126 -18.10 21.83 -0.79
C LEU A 126 -17.02 22.10 0.27
N ALA A 127 -16.13 21.13 0.55
CA ALA A 127 -15.12 21.26 1.59
C ALA A 127 -14.14 22.40 1.27
N ALA A 128 -14.00 23.34 2.20
CA ALA A 128 -13.07 24.47 2.08
C ALA A 128 -11.61 24.00 2.03
N ASN A 129 -11.26 22.96 2.79
CA ASN A 129 -9.92 22.39 2.81
C ASN A 129 -9.92 20.90 2.45
N ARG A 130 -9.86 20.62 1.14
CA ARG A 130 -9.84 19.26 0.59
C ARG A 130 -8.54 18.49 0.88
N ASN A 131 -7.47 19.22 1.21
CA ASN A 131 -6.14 18.66 1.46
C ASN A 131 -5.78 18.60 2.96
N ALA A 132 -6.71 18.96 3.85
CA ALA A 132 -6.49 18.93 5.30
C ALA A 132 -6.09 17.54 5.78
N ILE A 133 -5.19 17.51 6.78
CA ILE A 133 -4.88 16.29 7.52
C ILE A 133 -5.90 16.09 8.64
N VAL A 134 -6.04 14.86 9.14
CA VAL A 134 -7.01 14.52 10.19
C VAL A 134 -6.78 15.37 11.44
N GLU A 135 -5.53 15.63 11.80
CA GLU A 135 -5.17 16.47 12.95
C GLU A 135 -5.72 17.90 12.84
N ASP A 136 -5.71 18.50 11.65
CA ASP A 136 -6.17 19.90 11.44
C ASP A 136 -7.66 20.09 11.74
N LEU A 137 -8.44 19.01 11.63
CA LEU A 137 -9.91 19.05 11.69
C LEU A 137 -10.47 18.32 12.90
N TRP A 138 -9.62 17.69 13.70
CA TRP A 138 -10.01 16.95 14.88
C TRP A 138 -9.89 17.83 16.12
N ASP A 139 -11.03 18.33 16.61
CA ASP A 139 -11.08 19.11 17.84
C ASP A 139 -11.12 18.14 19.05
N GLN A 140 -10.05 18.11 19.85
CA GLN A 140 -9.94 17.22 21.02
C GLN A 140 -10.80 17.68 22.21
N ASN A 141 -11.47 18.83 22.11
CA ASN A 141 -12.16 19.49 23.21
C ASN A 141 -13.59 18.96 23.50
N VAL A 142 -14.01 17.83 22.95
CA VAL A 142 -15.38 17.29 23.13
C VAL A 142 -15.46 16.23 24.26
N GLY A 143 -14.43 16.13 25.13
CA GLY A 143 -14.24 14.94 25.97
C GLY A 143 -14.02 15.10 27.48
N GLU A 144 -14.11 16.30 28.08
CA GLU A 144 -14.09 16.45 29.55
C GLU A 144 -15.35 17.18 30.02
N GLY A 145 -16.43 16.39 30.14
CA GLY A 145 -17.71 16.82 30.68
C GLY A 145 -18.45 15.60 31.22
N GLY A 146 -18.00 15.11 32.39
CA GLY A 146 -18.59 14.00 33.14
C GLY A 146 -18.03 13.96 34.55
#